data_AF-A0A4U5TRZ8-F1
#
_entry.id   AF-A0A4U5TRZ8-F1
#
_cell.length_a   1.000
_cell.length_b   1.000
_cell.length_c   1.000
_cell.angle_alpha   90.00
_cell.angle_beta   90.00
_cell.angle_gamma   90.00
#
_symmetry.space_group_name_H-M   'P 1'
#
loop_
_entity.id
_entity.type
_entity.pdbx_description
1 polymer ?
#
loop_
_entity_poly.entity_id
_entity_poly.type
_entity_poly.pdbx_seq_one_letter_code
_entity_poly.pdbx_strand_id
1 'polypeptide(L)'
;MKTTSKFFIKTFLILSLSSFVMSSCSDDDSSSIESSVSDEEVQEILKSSLVYEGGIVVDLQTTAESLNNNTAGRSNEQNATMAMDLSAVNCNQTVSNSFENSNTVGSRSWSVQTNWTWTLNCDAQNNSVSFDSEANGSLEFDGPNLSKDMLRTHEFFITGIEPSSTEWVYNANHTRDGFIQSNVGNQNSMNTLLIYGSTDIVVSKSTQQIVSGTFDVDFSATLPNGNIVTRGATVVFNGNQTATITLDNGVSFDVSW
;
A
#
# COMPACT_ATOMS: atom_id res chain seq x y z
N MET A 1 -74.84 -14.12 -2.97
CA MET A 1 -76.23 -13.60 -3.09
C MET A 1 -77.04 -14.14 -1.90
N LYS A 2 -77.72 -13.25 -1.16
CA LYS A 2 -78.46 -13.44 0.12
C LYS A 2 -77.58 -13.59 1.38
N THR A 3 -77.30 -12.53 2.15
CA THR A 3 -78.09 -11.69 3.10
C THR A 3 -78.15 -12.23 4.54
N THR A 4 -77.70 -11.36 5.48
CA THR A 4 -78.24 -11.09 6.85
C THR A 4 -78.08 -12.17 7.93
N SER A 5 -77.91 -11.92 9.24
CA SER A 5 -77.88 -10.71 10.08
C SER A 5 -77.60 -11.13 11.56
N LYS A 6 -76.80 -10.30 12.27
CA LYS A 6 -76.85 -9.90 13.71
C LYS A 6 -76.85 -10.98 14.83
N PHE A 7 -75.93 -10.80 15.79
CA PHE A 7 -76.31 -10.78 17.22
C PHE A 7 -75.36 -9.92 18.07
N PHE A 8 -75.98 -9.16 18.98
CA PHE A 8 -75.44 -8.18 19.92
C PHE A 8 -74.85 -8.84 21.18
N ILE A 9 -73.72 -8.35 21.72
CA ILE A 9 -73.45 -8.30 23.18
C ILE A 9 -72.67 -7.00 23.50
N LYS A 10 -73.04 -6.39 24.63
CA LYS A 10 -72.74 -5.03 25.09
C LYS A 10 -71.59 -4.96 26.13
N THR A 11 -70.96 -3.77 26.19
CA THR A 11 -70.43 -3.06 27.39
C THR A 11 -69.00 -3.35 27.89
N PHE A 12 -68.11 -2.34 27.76
CA PHE A 12 -67.38 -1.63 28.84
C PHE A 12 -66.60 -0.45 28.20
N LEU A 13 -67.06 0.81 28.31
CA LEU A 13 -66.70 1.82 29.32
C LEU A 13 -65.17 2.06 29.46
N ILE A 14 -64.66 3.17 28.92
CA ILE A 14 -64.07 4.31 29.66
C ILE A 14 -63.66 5.41 28.67
N LEU A 15 -64.15 6.62 28.97
CA LEU A 15 -63.79 7.91 28.39
C LEU A 15 -62.47 8.38 29.02
N SER A 16 -61.45 8.72 28.23
CA SER A 16 -60.53 9.81 28.59
C SER A 16 -60.10 10.57 27.35
N LEU A 17 -60.76 11.72 27.17
CA LEU A 17 -60.32 12.82 26.32
C LEU A 17 -58.98 13.33 26.87
N SER A 18 -57.93 13.29 26.07
CA SER A 18 -56.72 14.11 26.30
C SER A 18 -56.26 14.63 24.94
N SER A 19 -56.54 15.91 24.75
CA SER A 19 -56.13 16.72 23.63
C SER A 19 -54.64 17.06 23.72
N PHE A 20 -53.97 17.01 22.56
CA PHE A 20 -52.88 17.89 22.13
C PHE A 20 -51.76 18.24 23.12
N VAL A 21 -50.59 17.64 22.86
CA VAL A 21 -49.45 18.37 22.28
C VAL A 21 -48.59 17.39 21.50
N MET A 22 -48.64 17.46 20.17
CA MET A 22 -47.54 16.96 19.34
C MET A 22 -46.40 17.97 19.49
N SER A 23 -45.45 17.68 20.37
CA SER A 23 -44.10 18.22 20.21
C SER A 23 -43.46 17.46 19.06
N SER A 24 -43.56 18.03 17.85
CA SER A 24 -42.68 17.68 16.75
C SER A 24 -41.30 18.18 17.13
N CYS A 25 -40.54 17.39 17.88
CA CYS A 25 -39.09 17.51 17.85
C CYS A 25 -38.67 17.06 16.46
N SER A 26 -38.49 18.02 15.56
CA SER A 26 -37.57 17.86 14.45
C SER A 26 -36.18 17.78 15.06
N ASP A 27 -35.82 16.58 15.55
CA ASP A 27 -34.42 16.24 15.74
C ASP A 27 -33.89 15.93 14.34
N ASP A 28 -33.77 16.98 13.53
CA ASP A 28 -32.87 17.04 12.38
C ASP A 28 -31.44 17.13 12.92
N ASP A 29 -31.03 16.15 13.71
CA ASP A 29 -29.63 15.79 13.91
C ASP A 29 -29.36 14.55 13.06
N SER A 30 -29.67 14.66 11.77
CA SER A 30 -28.82 13.98 10.79
C SER A 30 -27.51 14.75 10.75
N SER A 31 -26.66 14.54 11.77
CA SER A 31 -25.24 14.54 11.48
C SER A 31 -25.07 13.42 10.46
N SER A 32 -25.18 13.75 9.17
CA SER A 32 -24.58 12.95 8.13
C SER A 32 -23.19 12.65 8.66
N ILE A 33 -22.93 11.39 9.01
CA ILE A 33 -21.56 10.94 9.16
C ILE A 33 -20.96 11.30 7.82
N GLU A 34 -20.21 12.41 7.75
CA GLU A 34 -19.40 12.67 6.59
C GLU A 34 -18.46 11.47 6.55
N SER A 35 -18.76 10.57 5.62
CA SER A 35 -17.96 9.40 5.35
C SER A 35 -16.63 9.91 4.82
N SER A 36 -15.73 10.18 5.75
CA SER A 36 -14.42 10.74 5.53
C SER A 36 -13.41 9.68 5.94
N VAL A 37 -12.28 9.69 5.24
CA VAL A 37 -11.10 8.95 5.66
C VAL A 37 -10.31 9.89 6.57
N SER A 38 -10.01 9.46 7.79
CA SER A 38 -9.27 10.27 8.76
C SER A 38 -7.77 10.31 8.42
N ASP A 39 -7.07 11.33 8.90
CA ASP A 39 -5.62 11.44 8.68
C ASP A 39 -4.88 10.26 9.31
N GLU A 40 -5.34 9.75 10.46
CA GLU A 40 -4.77 8.55 11.09
C GLU A 40 -4.89 7.30 10.22
N GLU A 41 -6.00 7.16 9.48
CA GLU A 41 -6.17 6.05 8.53
C GLU A 41 -5.19 6.18 7.36
N VAL A 42 -5.08 7.37 6.77
CA VAL A 42 -4.13 7.63 5.67
C VAL A 42 -2.69 7.39 6.14
N GLN A 43 -2.33 7.83 7.34
CA GLN A 43 -1.02 7.62 7.93
C GLN A 43 -0.66 6.14 8.04
N GLU A 44 -1.55 5.33 8.60
CA GLU A 44 -1.29 3.89 8.78
C GLU A 44 -1.24 3.17 7.43
N ILE A 45 -2.08 3.56 6.45
CA ILE A 45 -2.05 3.01 5.10
C ILE A 45 -0.71 3.27 4.43
N LEU A 46 -0.27 4.54 4.39
CA LEU A 46 0.99 4.93 3.77
C LEU A 46 2.18 4.27 4.48
N LYS A 47 2.18 4.26 5.81
CA LYS A 47 3.18 3.54 6.61
C LYS A 47 3.23 2.05 6.24
N SER A 48 2.08 1.37 6.18
CA SER A 48 2.04 -0.05 5.82
C SER A 48 2.48 -0.33 4.38
N SER A 49 2.25 0.62 3.47
CA SER A 49 2.65 0.51 2.07
C SER A 49 4.15 0.73 1.88
N LEU A 50 4.77 1.53 2.75
CA LEU A 50 6.19 1.85 2.67
C LEU A 50 7.05 0.86 3.45
N VAL A 51 6.78 0.66 4.75
CA VAL A 51 7.74 0.05 5.69
C VAL A 51 7.33 -1.32 6.25
N TYR A 52 6.05 -1.71 6.17
CA TYR A 52 5.66 -3.06 6.62
C TYR A 52 6.08 -4.12 5.61
N GLU A 53 5.86 -5.38 5.96
CA GLU A 53 6.16 -6.52 5.12
C GLU A 53 5.44 -6.41 3.77
N GLY A 54 6.21 -6.61 2.68
CA GLY A 54 5.75 -6.34 1.32
C GLY A 54 5.62 -4.85 0.97
N GLY A 55 6.23 -3.96 1.76
CA GLY A 55 6.32 -2.51 1.52
C GLY A 55 7.38 -2.12 0.50
N ILE A 56 7.30 -0.89 -0.03
CA ILE A 56 8.21 -0.39 -1.07
C ILE A 56 9.67 -0.35 -0.60
N VAL A 57 9.91 0.00 0.66
CA VAL A 57 11.27 0.02 1.22
C VAL A 57 11.89 -1.38 1.22
N VAL A 58 11.09 -2.40 1.52
CA VAL A 58 11.53 -3.81 1.48
C VAL A 58 11.89 -4.21 0.05
N ASP A 59 11.09 -3.81 -0.94
CA ASP A 59 11.37 -4.08 -2.36
C ASP A 59 12.70 -3.44 -2.80
N LEU A 60 12.95 -2.18 -2.42
CA LEU A 60 14.19 -1.45 -2.71
C LEU A 60 15.42 -2.13 -2.08
N GLN A 61 15.34 -2.48 -0.79
CA GLN A 61 16.44 -3.12 -0.07
C GLN A 61 16.74 -4.52 -0.61
N THR A 62 15.71 -5.32 -0.87
CA THR A 62 15.87 -6.66 -1.45
C THR A 62 16.53 -6.59 -2.84
N THR A 63 16.16 -5.58 -3.63
CA THR A 63 16.79 -5.34 -4.94
C THR A 63 18.25 -4.92 -4.79
N ALA A 64 18.56 -4.02 -3.86
CA ALA A 64 19.92 -3.57 -3.59
C ALA A 64 20.84 -4.72 -3.13
N GLU A 65 20.35 -5.56 -2.21
CA GLU A 65 21.02 -6.78 -1.75
C GLU A 65 21.32 -7.73 -2.93
N SER A 66 20.33 -7.92 -3.81
CA SER A 66 20.46 -8.78 -4.99
C SER A 66 21.50 -8.24 -5.97
N LEU A 67 21.50 -6.94 -6.26
CA LEU A 67 22.52 -6.30 -7.12
C LEU A 67 23.92 -6.43 -6.51
N ASN A 68 24.05 -6.25 -5.19
CA ASN A 68 25.34 -6.33 -4.51
C ASN A 68 25.96 -7.73 -4.58
N ASN A 69 25.18 -8.77 -4.28
CA ASN A 69 25.67 -10.15 -4.22
C ASN A 69 26.21 -10.65 -5.57
N ASN A 70 25.64 -10.16 -6.67
CA ASN A 70 26.09 -10.51 -8.01
C ASN A 70 27.36 -9.79 -8.46
N THR A 71 27.58 -8.55 -8.03
CA THR A 71 28.86 -7.85 -8.31
C THR A 71 30.05 -8.49 -7.59
N ALA A 72 29.81 -9.30 -6.57
CA ALA A 72 30.84 -9.94 -5.75
C ALA A 72 31.21 -11.38 -6.17
N GLY A 73 30.60 -11.95 -7.23
CA GLY A 73 30.88 -13.33 -7.65
C GLY A 73 30.56 -14.40 -6.58
N ARG A 74 29.64 -14.08 -5.66
CA ARG A 74 29.23 -14.99 -4.58
C ARG A 74 27.90 -15.65 -4.93
N SER A 75 27.98 -16.77 -5.63
CA SER A 75 26.91 -17.77 -5.57
C SER A 75 26.86 -18.33 -4.14
N ASN A 76 25.65 -18.55 -3.63
CA ASN A 76 25.30 -19.31 -2.43
C ASN A 76 24.96 -18.45 -1.19
N GLU A 77 23.68 -18.13 -1.03
CA GLU A 77 22.83 -18.77 -0.02
C GLU A 77 21.36 -18.54 -0.37
N GLN A 78 20.65 -19.64 -0.65
CA GLN A 78 19.20 -19.66 -0.83
C GLN A 78 18.54 -19.30 0.50
N ASN A 79 18.25 -18.03 0.70
CA ASN A 79 17.09 -17.62 1.49
C ASN A 79 16.05 -17.09 0.52
N ALA A 80 14.79 -17.47 0.75
CA ALA A 80 13.62 -17.18 -0.08
C ALA A 80 13.46 -15.67 -0.38
N THR A 81 14.16 -15.18 -1.40
CA THR A 81 14.27 -13.76 -1.76
C THR A 81 14.16 -13.63 -3.28
N MET A 82 13.87 -12.42 -3.77
CA MET A 82 13.92 -12.07 -5.20
C MET A 82 15.36 -12.07 -5.74
N ALA A 83 16.07 -13.19 -5.58
CA ALA A 83 17.45 -13.33 -5.99
C ALA A 83 17.54 -13.19 -7.52
N MET A 84 18.20 -12.13 -7.96
CA MET A 84 18.65 -11.98 -9.34
C MET A 84 19.96 -12.75 -9.46
N ASP A 85 20.18 -13.52 -10.52
CA ASP A 85 21.49 -14.12 -10.82
C ASP A 85 22.05 -13.39 -12.05
N LEU A 86 22.84 -12.34 -11.82
CA LEU A 86 23.47 -11.61 -12.93
C LEU A 86 24.67 -12.37 -13.49
N SER A 87 25.17 -13.41 -12.81
CA SER A 87 26.34 -14.17 -13.27
C SER A 87 26.01 -15.10 -14.44
N ALA A 88 24.74 -15.47 -14.59
CA ALA A 88 24.24 -16.37 -15.62
C ALA A 88 23.64 -15.67 -16.85
N VAL A 89 23.54 -14.33 -16.87
CA VAL A 89 22.72 -13.60 -17.85
C VAL A 89 23.56 -12.80 -18.81
N ASN A 90 23.28 -12.95 -20.11
CA ASN A 90 23.91 -12.13 -21.12
C ASN A 90 23.30 -10.72 -21.08
N CYS A 91 24.14 -9.72 -21.33
CA CYS A 91 23.69 -8.34 -21.50
C CYS A 91 22.47 -8.24 -22.43
N ASN A 92 21.53 -7.37 -22.06
CA ASN A 92 20.31 -7.07 -22.79
C ASN A 92 19.36 -8.27 -22.97
N GLN A 93 19.46 -9.28 -22.10
CA GLN A 93 18.47 -10.35 -22.00
C GLN A 93 17.54 -10.12 -20.82
N THR A 94 16.24 -10.25 -21.09
CA THR A 94 15.23 -10.21 -20.04
C THR A 94 15.06 -11.60 -19.44
N VAL A 95 15.13 -11.67 -18.12
CA VAL A 95 14.86 -12.88 -17.34
C VAL A 95 13.54 -12.70 -16.60
N SER A 96 12.80 -13.80 -16.43
CA SER A 96 11.55 -13.83 -15.68
C SER A 96 11.64 -14.84 -14.54
N ASN A 97 11.11 -14.47 -13.38
CA ASN A 97 11.03 -15.32 -12.19
C ASN A 97 9.72 -15.09 -11.44
N SER A 98 9.46 -15.97 -10.49
CA SER A 98 8.37 -15.82 -9.54
C SER A 98 8.81 -16.19 -8.13
N PHE A 99 8.11 -15.63 -7.15
CA PHE A 99 8.37 -15.76 -5.73
C PHE A 99 7.05 -15.74 -4.99
N GLU A 100 6.96 -16.61 -3.99
CA GLU A 100 5.88 -16.63 -3.03
C GLU A 100 6.49 -16.77 -1.64
N ASN A 101 5.99 -15.99 -0.70
CA ASN A 101 6.39 -16.08 0.69
C ASN A 101 5.24 -15.68 1.60
N SER A 102 5.11 -16.37 2.71
CA SER A 102 4.14 -16.04 3.74
C SER A 102 4.72 -16.33 5.11
N ASN A 103 4.34 -15.53 6.09
CA ASN A 103 4.79 -15.74 7.46
C ASN A 103 3.83 -15.08 8.46
N THR A 104 4.00 -15.44 9.73
CA THR A 104 3.28 -14.86 10.86
C THR A 104 4.28 -14.52 11.96
N VAL A 105 4.33 -13.26 12.38
CA VAL A 105 5.20 -12.78 13.46
C VAL A 105 4.37 -11.99 14.47
N GLY A 106 4.18 -12.58 15.65
CA GLY A 106 3.34 -12.00 16.70
C GLY A 106 1.89 -11.88 16.24
N SER A 107 1.35 -10.66 16.27
CA SER A 107 -0.02 -10.33 15.84
C SER A 107 -0.12 -9.93 14.36
N ARG A 108 0.93 -10.13 13.57
CA ARG A 108 0.96 -9.79 12.14
C ARG A 108 1.14 -11.04 11.30
N SER A 109 0.41 -11.15 10.21
CA SER A 109 0.61 -12.15 9.17
C SER A 109 0.63 -11.49 7.80
N TRP A 110 1.34 -12.10 6.86
CA TRP A 110 1.37 -11.64 5.48
C TRP A 110 1.59 -12.79 4.51
N SER A 111 1.14 -12.58 3.29
CA SER A 111 1.43 -13.41 2.13
C SER A 111 1.72 -12.50 0.95
N VAL A 112 2.83 -12.77 0.26
CA VAL A 112 3.23 -12.05 -0.95
C VAL A 112 3.46 -13.04 -2.06
N GLN A 113 2.90 -12.74 -3.22
CA GLN A 113 3.25 -13.37 -4.49
C GLN A 113 3.80 -12.29 -5.40
N THR A 114 4.87 -12.59 -6.14
CA THR A 114 5.46 -11.65 -7.08
C THR A 114 5.99 -12.41 -8.28
N ASN A 115 5.55 -12.01 -9.46
CA ASN A 115 6.19 -12.35 -10.73
C ASN A 115 6.97 -11.13 -11.18
N TRP A 116 8.27 -11.29 -11.47
CA TRP A 116 9.08 -10.19 -11.96
C TRP A 116 9.88 -10.56 -13.19
N THR A 117 10.15 -9.54 -13.98
CA THR A 117 11.13 -9.56 -15.05
C THR A 117 12.24 -8.58 -14.72
N TRP A 118 13.42 -8.83 -15.26
CA TRP A 118 14.51 -7.88 -15.20
C TRP A 118 15.45 -8.01 -16.38
N THR A 119 16.12 -6.90 -16.71
CA THR A 119 17.09 -6.80 -17.80
C THR A 119 18.31 -6.01 -17.33
N LEU A 120 19.51 -6.62 -17.42
CA LEU A 120 20.77 -5.88 -17.28
C LEU A 120 21.13 -5.26 -18.63
N ASN A 121 21.05 -3.95 -18.72
CA ASN A 121 21.35 -3.22 -19.96
C ASN A 121 22.85 -2.91 -20.03
N CYS A 122 23.44 -3.18 -21.18
CA CYS A 122 24.86 -2.93 -21.42
C CYS A 122 25.10 -2.16 -22.72
N ASP A 123 26.22 -1.43 -22.76
CA ASP A 123 26.67 -0.73 -23.96
C ASP A 123 27.23 -1.71 -25.04
N ALA A 124 27.67 -1.14 -26.17
CA ALA A 124 28.25 -1.91 -27.27
C ALA A 124 29.60 -2.58 -26.93
N GLN A 125 30.23 -2.21 -25.83
CA GLN A 125 31.45 -2.80 -25.29
C GLN A 125 31.15 -3.82 -24.19
N ASN A 126 29.87 -4.12 -23.94
CA ASN A 126 29.39 -5.07 -22.94
C ASN A 126 29.66 -4.61 -21.50
N ASN A 127 29.75 -3.29 -21.26
CA ASN A 127 29.77 -2.73 -19.91
C ASN A 127 28.33 -2.51 -19.42
N SER A 128 28.05 -2.87 -18.17
CA SER A 128 26.74 -2.61 -17.53
C SER A 128 26.46 -1.12 -17.40
N VAL A 129 25.27 -0.68 -17.81
CA VAL A 129 24.85 0.73 -17.82
C VAL A 129 23.64 0.95 -16.91
N SER A 130 22.61 0.12 -17.04
CA SER A 130 21.40 0.23 -16.22
C SER A 130 20.79 -1.14 -15.96
N PHE A 131 19.83 -1.17 -15.05
CA PHE A 131 19.07 -2.35 -14.71
C PHE A 131 17.58 -1.98 -14.68
N ASP A 132 16.80 -2.66 -15.51
CA ASP A 132 15.36 -2.50 -15.55
C ASP A 132 14.71 -3.69 -14.86
N SER A 133 13.66 -3.45 -14.08
CA SER A 133 12.84 -4.52 -13.52
C SER A 133 11.39 -4.12 -13.50
N GLU A 134 10.53 -5.06 -13.84
CA GLU A 134 9.08 -4.92 -13.72
C GLU A 134 8.57 -6.08 -12.89
N ALA A 135 7.57 -5.84 -12.05
CA ALA A 135 6.89 -6.92 -11.38
C ALA A 135 5.42 -6.63 -11.16
N ASN A 136 4.69 -7.72 -10.96
CA ASN A 136 3.31 -7.72 -10.56
C ASN A 136 3.06 -8.84 -9.54
N GLY A 137 2.01 -8.70 -8.74
CA GLY A 137 1.64 -9.75 -7.80
C GLY A 137 0.59 -9.32 -6.80
N SER A 138 0.49 -10.07 -5.71
CA SER A 138 -0.45 -9.83 -4.63
C SER A 138 0.24 -9.67 -3.28
N LEU A 139 -0.41 -8.96 -2.38
CA LEU A 139 -0.03 -8.81 -0.98
C LEU A 139 -1.27 -8.87 -0.11
N GLU A 140 -1.35 -9.90 0.71
CA GLU A 140 -2.24 -9.96 1.85
C GLU A 140 -1.44 -9.60 3.10
N PHE A 141 -2.01 -8.77 3.96
CA PHE A 141 -1.44 -8.44 5.26
C PHE A 141 -2.57 -8.28 6.28
N ASP A 142 -2.40 -8.89 7.44
CA ASP A 142 -3.29 -8.70 8.58
C ASP A 142 -2.46 -8.28 9.79
N GLY A 143 -2.90 -7.22 10.47
CA GLY A 143 -2.18 -6.64 11.59
C GLY A 143 -3.08 -5.85 12.52
N PRO A 144 -2.55 -5.38 13.67
CA PRO A 144 -3.35 -4.72 14.70
C PRO A 144 -4.10 -3.48 14.21
N ASN A 145 -3.45 -2.67 13.36
CA ASN A 145 -3.96 -1.37 12.97
C ASN A 145 -4.68 -1.37 11.62
N LEU A 146 -4.41 -2.34 10.75
CA LEU A 146 -5.12 -2.54 9.50
C LEU A 146 -4.94 -3.97 8.99
N SER A 147 -5.84 -4.37 8.11
CA SER A 147 -5.64 -5.48 7.18
C SER A 147 -5.83 -5.01 5.74
N LYS A 148 -5.18 -5.68 4.80
CA LYS A 148 -5.23 -5.33 3.38
C LYS A 148 -5.05 -6.56 2.49
N ASP A 149 -5.70 -6.50 1.34
CA ASP A 149 -5.52 -7.41 0.22
C ASP A 149 -5.34 -6.56 -1.03
N MET A 150 -4.16 -6.64 -1.64
CA MET A 150 -3.69 -5.72 -2.66
C MET A 150 -3.12 -6.46 -3.86
N LEU A 151 -3.48 -6.01 -5.05
CA LEU A 151 -2.67 -6.19 -6.24
C LEU A 151 -1.58 -5.13 -6.27
N ARG A 152 -0.40 -5.53 -6.72
CA ARG A 152 0.79 -4.69 -6.76
C ARG A 152 1.40 -4.73 -8.14
N THR A 153 1.84 -3.59 -8.63
CA THR A 153 2.82 -3.50 -9.72
C THR A 153 3.99 -2.63 -9.26
N HIS A 154 5.18 -2.95 -9.75
CA HIS A 154 6.34 -2.09 -9.60
C HIS A 154 7.19 -2.10 -10.85
N GLU A 155 7.76 -0.95 -11.18
CA GLU A 155 8.72 -0.76 -12.25
C GLU A 155 9.92 -0.02 -11.64
N PHE A 156 11.12 -0.54 -11.90
CA PHE A 156 12.39 0.05 -11.49
C PHE A 156 13.25 0.30 -12.71
N PHE A 157 13.79 1.51 -12.78
CA PHE A 157 14.90 1.88 -13.63
C PHE A 157 16.08 2.28 -12.74
N ILE A 158 17.14 1.47 -12.75
CA ILE A 158 18.29 1.63 -11.85
C ILE A 158 19.53 1.99 -12.65
N THR A 159 20.23 3.04 -12.22
CA THR A 159 21.53 3.47 -12.77
C THR A 159 22.61 3.43 -11.69
N GLY A 160 23.85 3.75 -12.09
CA GLY A 160 25.00 3.59 -11.20
C GLY A 160 25.39 2.13 -11.02
N ILE A 161 25.10 1.27 -11.99
CA ILE A 161 25.39 -0.18 -11.91
C ILE A 161 26.90 -0.45 -12.06
N GLU A 162 27.61 0.43 -12.76
CA GLU A 162 29.03 0.29 -13.05
C GLU A 162 29.91 0.19 -11.79
N PRO A 163 31.04 -0.55 -11.83
CA PRO A 163 31.87 -0.78 -10.65
C PRO A 163 32.45 0.49 -10.00
N SER A 164 32.60 1.57 -10.77
CA SER A 164 33.12 2.85 -10.26
C SER A 164 32.10 3.66 -9.48
N SER A 165 30.79 3.40 -9.64
CA SER A 165 29.77 4.10 -8.86
C SER A 165 29.72 3.58 -7.43
N THR A 166 29.60 4.49 -6.47
CA THR A 166 29.41 4.20 -5.04
C THR A 166 27.94 4.02 -4.66
N GLU A 167 27.03 4.37 -5.56
CA GLU A 167 25.59 4.46 -5.30
C GLU A 167 24.79 3.87 -6.47
N TRP A 168 23.61 3.35 -6.15
CA TRP A 168 22.56 3.08 -7.12
C TRP A 168 21.53 4.21 -7.07
N VAL A 169 21.02 4.60 -8.22
CA VAL A 169 19.92 5.57 -8.32
C VAL A 169 18.72 4.88 -8.94
N TYR A 170 17.63 4.79 -8.16
CA TYR A 170 16.38 4.16 -8.55
C TYR A 170 15.36 5.22 -8.95
N ASN A 171 14.79 5.05 -10.13
CA ASN A 171 13.55 5.70 -10.54
C ASN A 171 12.47 4.63 -10.62
N ALA A 172 11.38 4.83 -9.90
CA ALA A 172 10.43 3.77 -9.65
C ALA A 172 8.98 4.25 -9.79
N ASN A 173 8.14 3.40 -10.37
CA ASN A 173 6.69 3.56 -10.32
C ASN A 173 6.10 2.36 -9.59
N HIS A 174 5.23 2.60 -8.61
CA HIS A 174 4.49 1.53 -7.93
C HIS A 174 3.01 1.81 -7.96
N THR A 175 2.21 0.78 -8.22
CA THR A 175 0.76 0.83 -8.01
C THR A 175 0.35 -0.20 -6.99
N ARG A 176 -0.53 0.17 -6.08
CA ARG A 176 -1.22 -0.75 -5.17
C ARG A 176 -2.71 -0.52 -5.28
N ASP A 177 -3.44 -1.54 -5.71
CA ASP A 177 -4.89 -1.49 -5.91
C ASP A 177 -5.54 -2.65 -5.18
N GLY A 178 -6.51 -2.36 -4.32
CA GLY A 178 -7.17 -3.41 -3.55
C GLY A 178 -7.99 -2.89 -2.38
N PHE A 179 -8.19 -3.76 -1.40
CA PHE A 179 -9.07 -3.52 -0.26
C PHE A 179 -8.28 -3.30 1.04
N ILE A 180 -8.66 -2.29 1.82
CA ILE A 180 -8.14 -2.01 3.17
C ILE A 180 -9.28 -2.01 4.17
N GLN A 181 -9.06 -2.68 5.29
CA GLN A 181 -9.81 -2.49 6.52
C GLN A 181 -8.93 -1.79 7.54
N SER A 182 -9.27 -0.56 7.91
CA SER A 182 -8.60 0.13 9.01
C SER A 182 -9.15 -0.31 10.36
N ASN A 183 -8.28 -0.44 11.36
CA ASN A 183 -8.60 -0.59 12.78
C ASN A 183 -8.22 0.67 13.59
N VAL A 184 -7.83 1.74 12.91
CA VAL A 184 -7.52 3.06 13.49
C VAL A 184 -8.42 4.14 12.88
N GLY A 185 -8.47 5.31 13.52
CA GLY A 185 -9.28 6.43 13.04
C GLY A 185 -10.76 6.07 12.94
N ASN A 186 -11.36 6.34 11.78
CA ASN A 186 -12.77 6.03 11.51
C ASN A 186 -13.05 4.54 11.25
N GLN A 187 -12.00 3.69 11.17
CA GLN A 187 -12.11 2.24 10.97
C GLN A 187 -12.86 1.85 9.69
N ASN A 188 -12.64 2.62 8.62
CA ASN A 188 -13.29 2.40 7.34
C ASN A 188 -12.82 1.10 6.68
N SER A 189 -13.77 0.46 5.97
CA SER A 189 -13.50 -0.52 4.91
C SER A 189 -13.51 0.22 3.57
N MET A 190 -12.46 0.10 2.77
CA MET A 190 -12.34 0.89 1.54
C MET A 190 -11.60 0.14 0.44
N ASN A 191 -12.02 0.35 -0.80
CA ASN A 191 -11.20 0.03 -1.97
C ASN A 191 -10.25 1.20 -2.21
N THR A 192 -8.95 0.93 -2.30
CA THR A 192 -7.91 1.94 -2.39
C THR A 192 -7.07 1.74 -3.63
N LEU A 193 -6.72 2.85 -4.27
CA LEU A 193 -5.68 2.94 -5.28
C LEU A 193 -4.58 3.86 -4.75
N LEU A 194 -3.35 3.35 -4.69
CA LEU A 194 -2.17 4.12 -4.38
C LEU A 194 -1.20 4.06 -5.55
N ILE A 195 -0.78 5.22 -6.03
CA ILE A 195 0.23 5.35 -7.09
C ILE A 195 1.42 6.10 -6.50
N TYR A 196 2.61 5.51 -6.60
CA TYR A 196 3.87 6.10 -6.16
C TYR A 196 4.74 6.36 -7.38
N GLY A 197 5.21 7.59 -7.54
CA GLY A 197 6.22 7.96 -8.52
C GLY A 197 7.48 8.44 -7.79
N SER A 198 8.61 7.81 -8.07
CA SER A 198 9.89 8.14 -7.45
C SER A 198 10.74 9.00 -8.38
N THR A 199 11.57 9.85 -7.78
CA THR A 199 12.67 10.52 -8.49
C THR A 199 13.93 10.39 -7.65
N ASP A 200 14.98 9.85 -8.27
CA ASP A 200 16.33 9.77 -7.72
C ASP A 200 16.40 9.20 -6.28
N ILE A 201 15.81 8.03 -6.05
CA ILE A 201 16.03 7.29 -4.81
C ILE A 201 17.45 6.76 -4.81
N VAL A 202 18.30 7.33 -3.94
CA VAL A 202 19.73 6.99 -3.85
C VAL A 202 19.94 5.90 -2.80
N VAL A 203 20.62 4.83 -3.17
CA VAL A 203 20.99 3.72 -2.28
C VAL A 203 22.50 3.53 -2.30
N SER A 204 23.13 3.43 -1.13
CA SER A 204 24.57 3.18 -1.04
C SER A 204 24.89 1.74 -1.40
N LYS A 205 25.88 1.50 -2.27
CA LYS A 205 26.37 0.13 -2.52
C LYS A 205 27.04 -0.49 -1.31
N SER A 206 27.69 0.34 -0.49
CA SER A 206 28.47 -0.13 0.65
C SER A 206 27.60 -0.63 1.81
N THR A 207 26.49 0.06 2.08
CA THR A 207 25.59 -0.27 3.19
C THR A 207 24.27 -0.89 2.73
N GLN A 208 23.95 -0.82 1.43
CA GLN A 208 22.67 -1.23 0.84
C GLN A 208 21.45 -0.49 1.45
N GLN A 209 21.70 0.68 2.05
CA GLN A 209 20.67 1.51 2.68
C GLN A 209 20.29 2.69 1.79
N ILE A 210 19.01 3.06 1.84
CA ILE A 210 18.49 4.28 1.23
C ILE A 210 19.15 5.48 1.90
N VAL A 211 19.77 6.34 1.10
CA VAL A 211 20.49 7.55 1.53
C VAL A 211 19.60 8.78 1.38
N SER A 212 18.87 8.89 0.28
CA SER A 212 17.99 10.03 -0.01
C SER A 212 17.02 9.74 -1.16
N GLY A 213 16.15 10.70 -1.46
CA GLY A 213 15.25 10.70 -2.61
C GLY A 213 13.80 10.93 -2.20
N THR A 214 12.90 10.99 -3.18
CA THR A 214 11.48 11.29 -2.94
C THR A 214 10.54 10.35 -3.68
N PHE A 215 9.39 10.08 -3.06
CA PHE A 215 8.19 9.60 -3.74
C PHE A 215 7.10 10.65 -3.67
N ASP A 216 6.43 10.90 -4.78
CA ASP A 216 5.08 11.48 -4.78
C ASP A 216 4.06 10.35 -4.77
N VAL A 217 2.99 10.54 -4.02
CA VAL A 217 1.95 9.55 -3.77
C VAL A 217 0.59 10.12 -4.08
N ASP A 218 -0.14 9.49 -4.98
CA ASP A 218 -1.56 9.72 -5.19
C ASP A 218 -2.35 8.62 -4.49
N PHE A 219 -3.17 9.01 -3.51
CA PHE A 219 -4.08 8.11 -2.80
C PHE A 219 -5.53 8.41 -3.18
N SER A 220 -6.28 7.36 -3.50
CA SER A 220 -7.72 7.39 -3.70
C SER A 220 -8.39 6.25 -2.94
N ALA A 221 -9.43 6.55 -2.17
CA ALA A 221 -10.23 5.56 -1.45
C ALA A 221 -11.71 5.69 -1.80
N THR A 222 -12.34 4.58 -2.15
CA THR A 222 -13.79 4.46 -2.35
C THR A 222 -14.42 3.77 -1.15
N LEU A 223 -15.26 4.51 -0.43
CA LEU A 223 -15.99 4.03 0.75
C LEU A 223 -17.21 3.20 0.35
N PRO A 224 -17.82 2.41 1.26
CA PRO A 224 -18.93 1.51 0.93
C PRO A 224 -20.19 2.24 0.45
N ASN A 225 -20.34 3.52 0.80
CA ASN A 225 -21.43 4.37 0.31
C ASN A 225 -21.16 4.98 -1.08
N GLY A 226 -20.03 4.65 -1.71
CA GLY A 226 -19.62 5.16 -3.02
C GLY A 226 -18.87 6.49 -3.00
N ASN A 227 -18.68 7.11 -1.83
CA ASN A 227 -17.92 8.34 -1.73
C ASN A 227 -16.43 8.09 -1.97
N ILE A 228 -15.82 8.96 -2.78
CA ILE A 228 -14.40 8.88 -3.13
C ILE A 228 -13.66 9.99 -2.38
N VAL A 229 -12.60 9.61 -1.70
CA VAL A 229 -11.66 10.52 -1.02
C VAL A 229 -10.31 10.41 -1.70
N THR A 230 -9.76 11.55 -2.14
CA THR A 230 -8.41 11.62 -2.71
C THR A 230 -7.48 12.47 -1.83
N ARG A 231 -6.22 12.07 -1.74
CA ARG A 231 -5.14 12.80 -1.04
C ARG A 231 -3.83 12.59 -1.78
N GLY A 232 -3.06 13.65 -1.97
CA GLY A 232 -1.64 13.53 -2.30
C GLY A 232 -0.78 13.47 -1.04
N ALA A 233 0.40 12.89 -1.17
CA ALA A 233 1.46 12.95 -0.18
C ALA A 233 2.84 12.93 -0.84
N THR A 234 3.82 13.56 -0.20
CA THR A 234 5.24 13.43 -0.57
C THR A 234 5.98 12.70 0.54
N VAL A 235 6.76 11.68 0.16
CA VAL A 235 7.68 10.94 1.02
C VAL A 235 9.10 11.42 0.73
N VAL A 236 9.83 11.83 1.76
CA VAL A 236 11.23 12.24 1.66
C VAL A 236 12.09 11.26 2.48
N PHE A 237 13.01 10.57 1.82
CA PHE A 237 13.98 9.72 2.49
C PHE A 237 15.12 10.56 3.06
N ASN A 238 15.37 10.42 4.36
CA ASN A 238 16.33 11.25 5.10
C ASN A 238 17.66 10.53 5.37
N GLY A 239 17.83 9.32 4.82
CA GLY A 239 18.89 8.40 5.22
C GLY A 239 18.63 7.81 6.61
N ASN A 240 19.61 7.07 7.12
CA ASN A 240 19.56 6.42 8.45
C ASN A 240 18.27 5.61 8.70
N GLN A 241 17.71 5.04 7.63
CA GLN A 241 16.47 4.26 7.66
C GLN A 241 15.25 5.05 8.18
N THR A 242 15.16 6.32 7.79
CA THR A 242 14.05 7.19 8.12
C THR A 242 13.49 7.89 6.88
N ALA A 243 12.18 8.16 6.91
CA ALA A 243 11.52 9.00 5.93
C ALA A 243 10.45 9.87 6.59
N THR A 244 10.25 11.06 6.04
CA THR A 244 9.17 11.97 6.45
C THR A 244 8.10 11.96 5.37
N ILE A 245 6.85 11.76 5.78
CA ILE A 245 5.69 11.76 4.89
C ILE A 245 4.90 13.02 5.19
N THR A 246 4.57 13.79 4.16
CA THR A 246 3.77 15.01 4.26
C THR A 246 2.57 14.90 3.35
N LEU A 247 1.37 14.94 3.93
CA LEU A 247 0.11 14.97 3.21
C LEU A 247 -0.13 16.37 2.63
N ASP A 248 -0.91 16.47 1.55
CA ASP A 248 -1.26 17.75 0.91
C ASP A 248 -1.96 18.75 1.85
N ASN A 249 -2.62 18.25 2.91
CA ASN A 249 -3.26 19.09 3.92
C ASN A 249 -2.26 19.68 4.95
N GLY A 250 -0.96 19.38 4.80
CA GLY A 250 0.13 19.87 5.64
C GLY A 250 0.41 19.02 6.88
N VAL A 251 -0.32 17.92 7.10
CA VAL A 251 -0.01 16.96 8.17
C VAL A 251 1.23 16.15 7.79
N SER A 252 2.20 16.08 8.70
CA SER A 252 3.44 15.33 8.50
C SER A 252 3.69 14.34 9.63
N PHE A 253 4.34 13.23 9.30
CA PHE A 253 4.71 12.18 10.24
C PHE A 253 5.94 11.42 9.73
N ASP A 254 6.72 10.87 10.66
CA ASP A 254 7.94 10.12 10.34
C ASP A 254 7.70 8.61 10.39
N VAL A 255 8.42 7.89 9.54
CA VAL A 255 8.51 6.43 9.55
C VAL A 255 9.97 6.00 9.60
N SER A 256 10.21 4.84 10.21
CA SER A 256 11.52 4.21 10.33
C SER A 256 11.44 2.71 10.09
N TRP A 257 12.55 2.11 9.63
CA TRP A 257 12.68 0.67 9.40
C TRP A 257 14.04 0.12 9.85
#